data_AF-A0A0B3S684-F1
#
_entry.id   AF-A0A0B3S684-F1
#
_cell.length_a   1.000
_cell.length_b   1.000
_cell.length_c   1.000
_cell.angle_alpha   90.00
_cell.angle_beta   90.00
_cell.angle_gamma   90.00
#
_symmetry.space_group_name_H-M   'P 1'
#
loop_
_entity.id
_entity.type
_entity.pdbx_description
1 polymer ?
#
loop_
_entity_poly.entity_id
_entity_poly.type
_entity_poly.pdbx_seq_one_letter_code
_entity_poly.pdbx_strand_id
1 'polypeptide(L)'
;MRLALAQAPGELSTVVARLDWLRAALPELAVDGADLVLLPELFACGYNIGDAVHERAEPADGRIIGAMRDLSREAGVAIHYGFAEAADGGATTRRFVSLRKERC
;
A
#
# COMPACT_ATOMS: atom_id res chain seq x y z
N MET A 1 -8.78 16.19 11.37
CA MET A 1 -7.89 15.12 10.86
C MET A 1 -8.21 13.84 11.61
N ARG A 2 -8.74 12.83 10.91
CA ARG A 2 -9.04 11.49 11.43
C ARG A 2 -8.12 10.46 10.77
N LEU A 3 -7.38 9.73 11.61
CA LEU A 3 -6.49 8.66 11.19
C LEU A 3 -7.18 7.30 11.38
N ALA A 4 -7.11 6.44 10.36
CA ALA A 4 -7.50 5.05 10.46
C ALA A 4 -6.25 4.15 10.40
N LEU A 5 -6.18 3.17 11.29
CA LEU A 5 -5.14 2.13 11.30
C LEU A 5 -5.74 0.86 10.70
N ALA A 6 -5.32 0.49 9.49
CA ALA A 6 -5.91 -0.62 8.76
C ALA A 6 -5.03 -1.87 8.88
N GLN A 7 -5.42 -2.79 9.75
CA GLN A 7 -4.72 -4.06 9.92
C GLN A 7 -5.24 -5.10 8.94
N ALA A 8 -4.42 -5.43 7.94
CA ALA A 8 -4.77 -6.43 6.94
C ALA A 8 -4.70 -7.87 7.49
N PRO A 9 -5.53 -8.80 6.99
CA PRO A 9 -5.39 -10.22 7.27
C PRO A 9 -3.99 -10.74 6.89
N GLY A 10 -3.41 -11.58 7.75
CA GLY A 10 -2.03 -12.05 7.61
C GLY A 10 -1.85 -13.06 6.47
N GLU A 11 -2.92 -13.77 6.15
CA GLU A 11 -3.03 -14.82 5.12
C GLU A 11 -3.02 -14.29 3.68
N LEU A 12 -3.11 -12.97 3.48
CA LEU A 12 -3.03 -12.36 2.14
C LEU A 12 -1.62 -12.56 1.57
N SER A 13 -1.50 -13.49 0.63
CA SER A 13 -0.22 -14.01 0.15
C SER A 13 0.32 -13.31 -1.09
N THR A 14 -0.49 -12.49 -1.79
CA THR A 14 -0.11 -11.81 -3.05
C THR A 14 -0.36 -10.31 -3.00
N VAL A 15 0.37 -9.55 -3.84
CA VAL A 15 0.16 -8.11 -4.03
C VAL A 15 -1.28 -7.82 -4.42
N VAL A 16 -1.83 -8.61 -5.37
CA VAL A 16 -3.21 -8.46 -5.85
C VAL A 16 -4.22 -8.64 -4.72
N ALA A 17 -4.11 -9.72 -3.93
CA ALA A 17 -5.03 -9.97 -2.82
C ALA A 17 -5.02 -8.84 -1.77
N ARG A 18 -3.85 -8.22 -1.56
CA ARG A 18 -3.68 -7.08 -0.65
C ARG A 18 -4.35 -5.82 -1.19
N LEU A 19 -4.14 -5.52 -2.47
CA LEU A 19 -4.79 -4.38 -3.12
C LEU A 19 -6.31 -4.55 -3.20
N ASP A 20 -6.81 -5.76 -3.45
CA ASP A 20 -8.24 -6.06 -3.49
C ASP A 20 -8.88 -5.92 -2.10
N TRP A 21 -8.21 -6.41 -1.06
CA TRP A 21 -8.65 -6.19 0.32
C TRP A 21 -8.74 -4.70 0.66
N LEU A 22 -7.70 -3.92 0.30
CA LEU A 22 -7.71 -2.48 0.55
C LEU A 22 -8.83 -1.78 -0.22
N ARG A 23 -9.04 -2.15 -1.50
CA ARG A 23 -10.12 -1.61 -2.33
C ARG A 23 -11.49 -1.84 -1.68
N ALA A 24 -11.71 -2.99 -1.08
CA ALA A 24 -12.95 -3.30 -0.37
C ALA A 24 -13.10 -2.53 0.95
N ALA A 25 -12.00 -2.28 1.68
CA ALA A 25 -12.02 -1.61 2.98
C ALA A 25 -12.14 -0.07 2.89
N LEU A 26 -11.57 0.54 1.84
CA LEU A 26 -11.51 2.00 1.71
C LEU A 26 -12.87 2.72 1.74
N PRO A 27 -13.94 2.24 1.08
CA PRO A 27 -15.25 2.89 1.13
C PRO A 27 -15.80 3.04 2.56
N GLU A 28 -15.68 2.01 3.39
CA GLU A 28 -16.14 2.06 4.78
C GLU A 28 -15.30 3.05 5.60
N LEU A 29 -13.98 3.03 5.43
CA LEU A 29 -13.07 3.98 6.10
C LEU A 29 -13.35 5.43 5.68
N ALA A 30 -13.72 5.65 4.41
CA ALA A 30 -14.11 6.96 3.90
C ALA A 30 -15.46 7.44 4.48
N VAL A 31 -16.45 6.55 4.59
CA VAL A 31 -17.75 6.83 5.24
C VAL A 31 -17.56 7.18 6.73
N ASP A 32 -16.64 6.50 7.40
CA ASP A 32 -16.23 6.81 8.76
C ASP A 32 -15.45 8.14 8.89
N GLY A 33 -15.16 8.80 7.77
CA GLY A 33 -14.53 10.11 7.71
C GLY A 33 -13.02 10.06 7.91
N ALA A 34 -12.34 8.98 7.54
CA ALA A 34 -10.88 8.91 7.57
C ALA A 34 -10.26 9.91 6.58
N ASP A 35 -9.35 10.76 7.08
CA ASP A 35 -8.55 11.65 6.26
C ASP A 35 -7.27 10.96 5.76
N LEU A 36 -6.72 10.04 6.57
CA LEU A 36 -5.53 9.24 6.30
C LEU A 36 -5.72 7.80 6.77
N VAL A 37 -5.35 6.84 5.93
CA VAL A 37 -5.25 5.40 6.27
C VAL A 37 -3.79 5.02 6.37
N LEU A 38 -3.39 4.46 7.52
CA LEU A 38 -2.06 3.91 7.76
C LEU A 38 -2.09 2.38 7.62
N LEU A 39 -1.25 1.86 6.73
CA LEU A 39 -1.10 0.44 6.47
C LEU A 39 0.23 -0.09 7.05
N PRO A 40 0.32 -1.39 7.36
CA PRO A 40 1.53 -2.02 7.89
C PRO A 40 2.77 -1.87 6.99
N GLU A 41 3.94 -2.10 7.60
CA GLU A 41 5.19 -2.24 6.87
C GLU A 41 5.09 -3.34 5.80
N LEU A 42 5.64 -3.05 4.61
CA LEU A 42 5.59 -3.94 3.44
C LEU A 42 4.18 -4.44 3.10
N PHE A 43 3.12 -3.70 3.48
CA PHE A 43 1.75 -4.09 3.21
C PHE A 43 1.52 -4.51 1.75
N ALA A 44 2.09 -3.78 0.78
CA ALA A 44 1.83 -4.07 -0.63
C ALA A 44 2.46 -5.39 -1.10
N CYS A 45 3.64 -5.77 -0.58
CA CYS A 45 4.40 -6.94 -1.02
C CYS A 45 4.14 -8.18 -0.16
N GLY A 46 3.75 -7.97 1.10
CA GLY A 46 3.72 -8.99 2.15
C GLY A 46 4.92 -8.89 3.08
N TYR A 47 4.75 -9.41 4.29
CA TYR A 47 5.77 -9.45 5.34
C TYR A 47 6.14 -10.89 5.65
N ASN A 48 7.41 -11.15 6.03
CA ASN A 48 7.93 -12.48 6.31
C ASN A 48 7.78 -13.49 5.14
N ILE A 49 8.11 -13.05 3.92
CA ILE A 49 7.97 -13.84 2.68
C ILE A 49 9.30 -14.36 2.12
N GLY A 50 10.40 -14.23 2.86
CA GLY A 50 11.73 -14.65 2.42
C GLY A 50 12.15 -13.97 1.12
N ASP A 51 12.82 -14.72 0.24
CA ASP A 51 13.37 -14.22 -1.02
C ASP A 51 12.30 -13.74 -2.01
N ALA A 52 11.04 -14.15 -1.83
CA ALA A 52 9.92 -13.65 -2.64
C ALA A 52 9.73 -12.12 -2.52
N VAL A 53 10.34 -11.47 -1.51
CA VAL A 53 10.39 -10.01 -1.41
C VAL A 53 11.12 -9.38 -2.60
N HIS A 54 12.15 -10.04 -3.12
CA HIS A 54 12.93 -9.56 -4.27
C HIS A 54 12.12 -9.69 -5.57
N GLU A 55 11.37 -10.78 -5.71
CA GLU A 55 10.47 -11.02 -6.86
C GLU A 55 9.30 -10.03 -6.90
N ARG A 56 8.87 -9.53 -5.74
CA ARG A 56 7.76 -8.58 -5.58
C ARG A 56 8.22 -7.13 -5.43
N ALA A 57 9.52 -6.89 -5.45
CA ALA A 57 10.06 -5.55 -5.39
C ALA A 57 9.79 -4.84 -6.71
N GLU A 58 9.34 -3.59 -6.64
CA GLU A 58 9.08 -2.78 -7.81
C GLU A 58 9.86 -1.46 -7.72
N PRO A 59 10.19 -0.80 -8.85
CA PRO A 59 10.82 0.52 -8.81
C PRO A 59 9.87 1.58 -8.22
N ALA A 60 10.41 2.76 -7.92
CA ALA A 60 9.70 3.90 -7.35
C ALA A 60 8.54 4.46 -8.21
N ASP A 61 8.39 3.98 -9.43
CA ASP A 61 7.34 4.30 -10.40
C ASP A 61 6.63 3.04 -10.91
N GLY A 62 6.74 1.93 -10.16
CA GLY A 62 6.12 0.65 -10.47
C GLY A 62 4.59 0.62 -10.35
N ARG A 63 4.04 -0.55 -10.66
CA ARG A 63 2.59 -0.80 -10.71
C ARG A 63 1.93 -0.70 -9.33
N ILE A 64 2.61 -1.09 -8.25
CA ILE A 64 2.17 -0.93 -6.87
C ILE A 64 1.88 0.54 -6.57
N ILE A 65 2.80 1.44 -6.97
CA ILE A 65 2.63 2.87 -6.73
C ILE A 65 1.46 3.43 -7.53
N GLY A 66 1.32 3.03 -8.80
CA GLY A 66 0.17 3.38 -9.62
C GLY A 66 -1.15 2.94 -8.99
N ALA A 67 -1.26 1.65 -8.63
CA ALA A 67 -2.47 1.10 -8.04
C ALA A 67 -2.86 1.78 -6.71
N MET A 68 -1.87 2.07 -5.84
CA MET A 68 -2.13 2.77 -4.58
C MET A 68 -2.58 4.23 -4.79
N ARG A 69 -2.07 4.90 -5.82
CA ARG A 69 -2.55 6.24 -6.22
C ARG A 69 -3.99 6.21 -6.67
N ASP A 70 -4.34 5.24 -7.52
CA ASP A 70 -5.69 5.09 -8.02
C ASP A 70 -6.66 4.81 -6.87
N LEU A 71 -6.31 3.90 -5.95
CA LEU A 71 -7.11 3.63 -4.74
C LEU A 71 -7.29 4.87 -3.85
N SER A 72 -6.22 5.65 -3.63
CA SER A 72 -6.28 6.89 -2.84
C SER A 72 -7.21 7.93 -3.49
N ARG A 73 -7.13 8.08 -4.81
CA ARG A 73 -7.97 9.01 -5.58
C ARG A 73 -9.43 8.59 -5.58
N GLU A 74 -9.69 7.32 -5.87
CA GLU A 74 -11.05 6.75 -5.93
C GLU A 74 -11.77 6.86 -4.58
N ALA A 75 -11.06 6.57 -3.48
CA ALA A 75 -11.63 6.65 -2.14
C ALA A 75 -11.71 8.09 -1.59
N GLY A 76 -10.95 9.04 -2.16
CA GLY A 76 -10.83 10.38 -1.61
C GLY A 76 -10.19 10.40 -0.22
N VAL A 77 -9.24 9.50 0.05
CA VAL A 77 -8.55 9.34 1.33
C VAL A 77 -7.04 9.30 1.11
N ALA A 78 -6.26 9.98 1.96
CA ALA A 78 -4.79 9.85 1.93
C ALA A 78 -4.37 8.44 2.40
N ILE A 79 -3.32 7.88 1.82
CA ILE A 79 -2.86 6.52 2.17
C ILE A 79 -1.36 6.54 2.46
N HIS A 80 -0.95 5.98 3.59
CA HIS A 80 0.44 5.68 3.92
C HIS A 80 0.66 4.18 3.94
N TYR A 81 1.64 3.69 3.18
CA TYR A 81 1.92 2.27 3.04
C TYR A 81 3.40 1.98 2.82
N GLY A 82 3.80 0.74 3.14
CA GLY A 82 5.13 0.21 2.83
C GLY A 82 5.12 -0.76 1.64
N PHE A 83 6.19 -0.76 0.85
CA PHE A 83 6.46 -1.74 -0.20
C PHE A 83 7.97 -2.01 -0.32
N ALA A 84 8.32 -3.10 -1.00
CA ALA A 84 9.70 -3.42 -1.35
C ALA A 84 10.07 -2.66 -2.63
N GLU A 85 11.06 -1.78 -2.54
CA GLU A 85 11.55 -1.01 -3.68
C GLU A 85 12.75 -1.71 -4.29
N ALA A 86 12.68 -1.94 -5.61
CA ALA A 86 13.84 -2.33 -6.40
C ALA A 86 14.70 -1.09 -6.65
N ALA A 87 15.87 -1.03 -6.01
CA ALA A 87 16.84 0.04 -6.19
C ALA A 87 17.80 -0.27 -7.34
N ASP A 88 18.47 0.77 -7.83
CA ASP A 88 19.51 0.65 -8.84
C ASP A 88 20.59 -0.36 -8.40
N GLY A 89 21.03 -1.21 -9.33
CA GLY A 89 22.03 -2.26 -9.05
C GLY A 89 21.46 -3.55 -8.42
N GLY A 90 20.13 -3.72 -8.40
CA GLY A 90 19.49 -4.98 -8.01
C GLY A 90 19.30 -5.17 -6.51
N ALA A 91 19.59 -4.15 -5.70
CA ALA A 91 19.31 -4.17 -4.27
C ALA A 91 17.81 -3.97 -4.01
N THR A 92 17.26 -4.64 -3.00
CA THR A 92 15.88 -4.41 -2.54
C THR A 92 15.90 -3.64 -1.23
N THR A 93 15.19 -2.52 -1.19
CA THR A 93 15.04 -1.69 0.01
C THR A 93 13.59 -1.69 0.49
N ARG A 94 13.37 -1.30 1.76
CA ARG A 94 12.02 -1.11 2.31
C ARG A 94 11.69 0.37 2.24
N ARG A 95 10.63 0.71 1.52
CA ARG A 95 10.21 2.11 1.35
C ARG A 95 8.79 2.31 1.83
N PHE A 96 8.58 3.46 2.46
CA PHE A 96 7.25 3.98 2.77
C PHE A 96 6.87 5.11 1.81
N VAL A 97 5.60 5.16 1.43
CA VAL A 97 5.03 6.19 0.56
C VAL A 97 3.78 6.76 1.24
N SER A 98 3.70 8.10 1.25
CA SER A 98 2.51 8.84 1.69
C SER A 98 1.85 9.50 0.49
N LEU A 99 0.62 9.12 0.19
CA LEU A 99 -0.21 9.73 -0.84
C LEU A 99 -1.13 10.76 -0.21
N ARG A 100 -1.28 11.92 -0.85
CA ARG A 100 -2.18 12.98 -0.38
C ARG A 100 -3.48 12.90 -1.16
N LYS A 101 -4.60 13.06 -0.45
CA LYS A 101 -5.96 13.17 -1.01
C LYS A 101 -6.06 14.13 -2.21
N GLU A 102 -5.31 15.23 -2.18
CA GLU A 102 -5.38 16.34 -3.14
C GLU A 102 -4.39 16.25 -4.32
N ARG A 103 -3.51 15.23 -4.36
CA ARG A 103 -2.44 15.10 -5.38
C ARG A 103 -2.35 13.71 -6.03
N CYS A 104 -3.49 13.05 -6.23
CA CYS A 104 -3.57 11.76 -6.93
C CYS A 104 -4.27 11.88 -8.27
#